data_AF-A0A0C9ZDK0-F1
#
_entry.id   AF-A0A0C9ZDK0-F1
#
_cell.length_a   1.000
_cell.length_b   1.000
_cell.length_c   1.000
_cell.angle_alpha   90.00
_cell.angle_beta   90.00
_cell.angle_gamma   90.00
#
_symmetry.space_group_name_H-M   'P 1'
#
loop_
_entity.id
_entity.type
_entity.pdbx_description
1 polymer ?
#
loop_
_entity_poly.entity_id
_entity_poly.type
_entity_poly.pdbx_seq_one_letter_code
_entity_poly.pdbx_strand_id
1 'polypeptide(L)'
;DNDEGWVDEVSLLPEWERNELQREIQPVKLVLVKLHKLAYKLIHLTTVLLPTWHKVLCASGQAITNIPWDVATQCHAWYAL
;
A
#
# COMPACT_ATOMS: atom_id res chain seq x y z
N ASP A 1 30.87 -8.95 6.28
CA ASP A 1 30.38 -9.73 7.41
C ASP A 1 30.12 -8.74 8.54
N ASN A 2 28.95 -8.10 8.55
CA ASN A 2 28.61 -7.05 9.50
C ASN A 2 27.20 -7.26 10.04
N ASP A 3 26.96 -8.47 10.54
CA ASP A 3 25.83 -8.80 11.40
C ASP A 3 26.18 -8.39 12.84
N GLU A 4 26.37 -7.08 13.06
CA GLU A 4 26.50 -6.51 14.39
C GLU A 4 25.14 -6.56 15.09
N GLY A 5 24.82 -7.72 15.66
CA GLY A 5 24.13 -7.86 16.94
C GLY A 5 22.76 -7.19 17.04
N TRP A 6 21.88 -7.39 16.05
CA TRP A 6 20.45 -7.15 16.27
C TRP A 6 19.94 -8.25 17.19
N VAL A 7 19.96 -7.98 18.50
CA VAL A 7 19.30 -8.82 19.49
C VAL A 7 17.81 -8.59 19.33
N ASP A 8 17.07 -9.60 18.89
CA ASP A 8 15.61 -9.56 18.93
C ASP A 8 15.21 -9.53 20.41
N GLU A 9 14.92 -8.34 20.95
CA GLU A 9 14.59 -8.15 22.36
C GLU A 9 13.34 -8.94 22.76
N VAL A 10 12.44 -9.19 21.79
CA VAL A 10 11.30 -10.09 21.96
C VAL A 10 11.77 -11.51 22.22
N SER A 11 12.92 -11.91 21.66
CA SER A 11 13.58 -13.19 21.90
C SER A 11 14.32 -13.33 23.23
N LEU A 12 14.27 -12.30 24.09
CA LEU A 12 14.73 -12.36 25.49
C LEU A 12 13.57 -12.44 26.50
N LEU A 13 12.34 -12.13 26.08
CA LEU A 13 11.17 -12.21 26.95
C LEU A 13 10.83 -13.67 27.31
N PRO A 14 10.25 -13.93 28.48
CA PRO A 14 9.73 -15.25 28.82
C PRO A 14 8.55 -15.63 27.90
N GLU A 15 8.37 -16.93 27.65
CA GLU A 15 7.42 -17.48 26.68
C GLU A 15 5.99 -16.95 26.85
N TRP A 16 5.56 -16.72 28.09
CA TRP A 16 4.22 -16.21 28.42
C TRP A 16 4.04 -14.74 28.00
N GLU A 17 5.07 -13.91 28.20
CA GLU A 17 5.05 -12.48 27.87
C GLU A 17 5.15 -12.26 26.36
N ARG A 18 5.90 -13.12 25.66
CA ARG A 18 5.91 -13.15 24.18
C ARG A 18 4.56 -13.50 23.59
N ASN A 19 3.88 -14.50 24.16
CA ASN A 19 2.58 -14.95 23.66
C ASN A 19 1.51 -13.88 23.86
N GLU A 20 1.56 -13.16 24.98
CA GLU A 20 0.67 -12.01 25.24
C GLU A 20 0.95 -10.87 24.25
N LEU A 21 2.22 -10.48 24.11
CA LEU A 21 2.64 -9.45 23.18
C LEU A 21 2.29 -9.81 21.73
N GLN A 22 2.47 -11.08 21.34
CA GLN A 22 2.08 -11.55 20.02
C GLN A 22 0.57 -11.45 19.82
N ARG A 23 -0.24 -11.83 20.82
CA ARG A 23 -1.71 -11.67 20.77
C ARG A 23 -2.13 -10.21 20.55
N GLU A 24 -1.48 -9.27 21.24
CA GLU A 24 -1.78 -7.85 21.09
C GLU A 24 -1.33 -7.27 19.75
N ILE A 25 -0.22 -7.76 19.19
CA ILE A 25 0.33 -7.28 17.92
C ILE A 25 -0.34 -7.93 16.70
N GLN A 26 -0.91 -9.14 16.83
CA GLN A 26 -1.64 -9.83 15.75
C GLN A 26 -2.66 -8.93 15.03
N PRO A 27 -3.57 -8.20 15.71
CA PRO A 27 -4.53 -7.33 15.04
C PRO A 27 -3.85 -6.20 14.26
N VAL A 28 -2.77 -5.61 14.79
CA VAL A 28 -2.02 -4.54 14.11
C VAL A 28 -1.35 -5.07 12.84
N LYS A 29 -0.68 -6.23 12.91
CA LYS A 29 -0.09 -6.90 11.75
C LYS A 29 -1.12 -7.20 10.67
N LEU A 30 -2.31 -7.67 11.07
CA LEU A 30 -3.39 -7.96 10.13
C LEU A 30 -3.89 -6.69 9.41
N VAL A 31 -4.06 -5.59 10.15
CA VAL A 31 -4.46 -4.30 9.58
C VAL A 31 -3.41 -3.78 8.60
N LEU A 32 -2.12 -3.86 8.94
CA LEU A 32 -1.01 -3.50 8.04
C LEU A 32 -1.04 -4.29 6.72
N VAL A 33 -1.25 -5.61 6.79
CA VAL A 33 -1.37 -6.44 5.59
C VAL A 33 -2.58 -6.05 4.74
N LYS A 34 -3.72 -5.73 5.38
CA LYS A 34 -4.92 -5.25 4.66
C LYS A 34 -4.68 -3.89 4.01
N LEU A 35 -4.02 -2.96 4.70
CA LEU A 35 -3.65 -1.65 4.17
C LEU A 35 -2.69 -1.79 2.98
N HIS A 36 -1.67 -2.65 3.10
CA HIS A 36 -0.75 -2.93 1.99
C HIS A 36 -1.51 -3.47 0.77
N LYS A 37 -2.39 -4.46 0.96
CA LYS A 37 -3.21 -5.01 -0.14
C LYS A 37 -4.14 -3.96 -0.75
N LEU A 38 -4.70 -3.06 0.06
CA LEU A 38 -5.56 -1.97 -0.42
C LEU A 38 -4.74 -0.97 -1.25
N ALA A 39 -3.61 -0.50 -0.74
CA ALA A 39 -2.71 0.41 -1.45
C ALA A 39 -2.24 -0.20 -2.78
N TYR A 40 -1.84 -1.48 -2.77
CA TYR A 40 -1.46 -2.20 -3.98
C TYR A 40 -2.59 -2.21 -5.01
N LYS A 41 -3.83 -2.54 -4.57
CA LYS A 41 -5.00 -2.51 -5.45
C LYS A 41 -5.31 -1.11 -5.97
N LEU A 42 -5.19 -0.06 -5.16
CA LEU A 42 -5.43 1.32 -5.57
C LEU A 42 -4.43 1.77 -6.63
N ILE A 43 -3.13 1.51 -6.42
CA ILE A 43 -2.06 1.83 -7.37
C ILE A 43 -2.29 1.09 -8.70
N HIS A 44 -2.62 -0.21 -8.64
CA HIS A 44 -2.87 -0.98 -9.85
C HIS A 44 -4.21 -0.62 -10.51
N LEU A 45 -5.21 -0.19 -9.74
CA LEU A 45 -6.47 0.31 -10.29
C LEU A 45 -6.23 1.56 -11.12
N THR A 46 -5.41 2.51 -10.65
CA THR A 46 -5.01 3.67 -11.47
C THR A 46 -4.24 3.26 -12.73
N THR A 47 -3.37 2.25 -12.64
CA THR A 47 -2.62 1.73 -13.79
C THR A 47 -3.51 0.99 -14.81
N VAL A 48 -4.63 0.40 -14.39
CA VAL A 48 -5.61 -0.22 -15.30
C VAL A 48 -6.60 0.80 -15.83
N LEU A 49 -6.99 1.76 -14.99
CA LEU A 49 -7.98 2.78 -15.31
C LEU A 49 -7.45 3.76 -16.35
N LEU A 50 -6.19 4.20 -16.25
CA LEU A 50 -5.59 5.14 -17.19
C LEU A 50 -5.57 4.64 -18.66
N PRO A 51 -5.06 3.43 -18.98
CA PRO A 51 -5.09 2.91 -20.35
C PRO A 51 -6.52 2.60 -20.81
N THR A 52 -7.42 2.22 -19.91
CA THR A 52 -8.84 2.01 -20.25
C THR A 52 -9.52 3.33 -20.59
N TRP A 53 -9.24 4.40 -19.84
CA TRP A 53 -9.71 5.75 -20.10
C TRP A 53 -9.19 6.29 -21.43
N HIS A 54 -7.89 6.11 -21.73
CA HIS A 54 -7.32 6.50 -23.01
C HIS A 54 -7.99 5.77 -24.18
N LYS A 55 -8.31 4.48 -24.04
CA LYS A 55 -9.04 3.71 -25.05
C LYS A 55 -10.45 4.28 -25.28
N VAL A 56 -11.17 4.62 -24.21
CA VAL A 56 -12.52 5.21 -24.30
C VAL A 56 -12.48 6.60 -24.96
N LEU A 57 -11.52 7.45 -24.58
CA LEU A 57 -11.35 8.76 -25.19
C LEU A 57 -11.04 8.66 -26.68
N CYS A 58 -10.11 7.77 -27.05
CA CYS A 58 -9.76 7.51 -28.46
C CYS A 58 -10.97 6.98 -29.25
N ALA A 59 -11.74 6.05 -28.69
CA ALA A 59 -12.96 5.53 -29.32
C ALA A 59 -14.05 6.61 -29.49
N SER A 60 -14.10 7.58 -28.58
CA SER A 60 -15.05 8.69 -28.63
C SER A 60 -14.59 9.89 -29.48
N GLY A 61 -13.38 9.81 -30.07
CA GLY A 61 -12.80 10.91 -30.87
C GLY A 61 -12.40 12.14 -30.04
N GLN A 62 -12.31 12.01 -28.72
CA GLN A 62 -11.92 13.08 -27.82
C GLN A 62 -10.40 13.17 -27.67
N ALA A 63 -9.90 14.37 -27.41
CA ALA A 63 -8.48 14.57 -27.12
C ALA A 63 -8.07 13.76 -25.88
N ILE A 64 -6.94 13.07 -25.96
CA ILE A 64 -6.38 12.29 -24.85
C ILE A 64 -6.09 13.27 -23.72
N THR A 65 -6.97 13.26 -22.72
CA THR A 65 -6.87 14.09 -21.52
C THR A 65 -6.70 13.12 -20.37
N ASN A 66 -5.75 13.40 -19.46
CA ASN A 66 -5.65 12.64 -18.22
C ASN A 66 -7.01 12.66 -17.53
N ILE A 67 -7.39 11.55 -16.87
CA ILE A 67 -8.64 11.47 -16.10
C ILE A 67 -8.73 12.73 -15.24
N PRO A 68 -9.83 13.51 -15.32
CA PRO A 68 -10.01 14.68 -14.47
C PRO A 68 -9.92 14.18 -13.03
N TRP A 69 -8.83 14.56 -12.37
CA TRP A 69 -8.55 14.20 -11.00
C TRP A 69 -9.66 14.80 -10.14
N ASP A 70 -10.51 13.93 -9.59
CA ASP A 70 -11.51 14.36 -8.63
C ASP A 70 -10.79 14.89 -7.39
N VAL A 71 -10.96 16.20 -7.13
CA VAL A 71 -10.32 16.93 -6.04
C VAL A 71 -10.70 16.35 -4.67
N ALA A 72 -11.81 15.61 -4.59
CA ALA A 72 -12.23 14.93 -3.37
C ALA A 72 -11.38 13.69 -3.00
N THR A 73 -10.69 13.07 -3.97
CA THR A 73 -9.77 11.94 -3.75
C THR A 73 -8.32 12.37 -3.93
N GLN A 74 -7.90 13.31 -3.08
CA GLN A 74 -6.54 13.81 -3.05
C GLN A 74 -5.58 12.79 -2.40
N CYS A 75 -5.19 11.76 -3.15
CA CYS A 75 -4.07 10.90 -2.78
C CYS A 75 -2.76 11.58 -3.18
N HIS A 76 -2.21 12.42 -2.29
CA HIS A 76 -0.81 12.84 -2.42
C HIS A 76 0.10 11.69 -1.99
N ALA A 77 0.58 10.92 -2.95
CA ALA A 77 1.83 10.18 -2.80
C ALA A 77 2.56 10.25 -4.14
N TRP A 78 3.67 10.98 -4.12
CA TRP A 78 4.53 11.37 -5.23
C TRP A 78 5.06 10.20 -6.05
N TYR A 79 5.32 10.40 -7.34
CA TYR A 79 6.66 10.35 -7.94
C TYR A 79 6.66 11.13 -9.27
N ALA A 80 7.20 12.35 -9.21
CA ALA A 80 7.82 13.01 -10.35
C ALA A 80 9.33 12.99 -10.08
N LEU A 81 10.03 12.03 -10.68
CA LEU A 81 11.43 12.04 -11.08
C LEU A 81 11.63 10.91 -12.10
#